data_AF-A0A9Q0SW92-F1
#
_entry.id   AF-A0A9Q0SW92-F1
#
_cell.length_a   1.000
_cell.length_b   1.000
_cell.length_c   1.000
_cell.angle_alpha   90.00
_cell.angle_beta   90.00
_cell.angle_gamma   90.00
#
_symmetry.space_group_name_H-M   'P 1'
#
loop_
_entity.id
_entity.type
_entity.pdbx_description
1 polymer ?
#
loop_
_entity_poly.entity_id
_entity_poly.type
_entity_poly.pdbx_seq_one_letter_code
_entity_poly.pdbx_strand_id
1 'polypeptide(L)' 'MILNLVNGAETYPNGYYCCIDVRDVVNAHIQAFEIPSASGRYGLSANLATFSEVLKIIHENYPTLRLPEK' A
#
# COMPACT_ATOMS: atom_id res chain seq x y z
N MET A 1 1.40 -8.85 -3.95
CA MET A 1 2.02 -8.10 -2.83
C MET A 1 1.18 -8.20 -1.57
N ILE A 2 -0.04 -7.65 -1.50
CA ILE A 2 -0.99 -7.95 -0.40
C ILE A 2 -1.82 -9.21 -0.64
N LEU A 3 -2.20 -9.49 -1.90
CA LEU A 3 -2.96 -10.69 -2.26
C LEU A 3 -2.28 -11.98 -1.79
N ASN A 4 -0.94 -12.04 -1.88
CA ASN A 4 -0.18 -13.21 -1.42
C ASN A 4 -0.27 -13.36 0.11
N LEU A 5 -0.25 -12.25 0.87
CA LEU A 5 -0.36 -12.27 2.33
C LEU A 5 -1.71 -12.83 2.80
N VAL A 6 -2.78 -12.59 2.04
CA VAL A 6 -4.14 -13.02 2.41
C VAL A 6 -4.56 -14.35 1.76
N ASN A 7 -3.73 -14.89 0.85
CA ASN A 7 -4.03 -16.11 0.10
C ASN A 7 -3.03 -17.23 0.43
N GLY A 8 -2.87 -17.52 1.72
CA GLY A 8 -2.15 -18.70 2.19
C GLY A 8 -0.63 -18.58 2.20
N ALA A 9 -0.07 -17.37 2.22
CA ALA A 9 1.35 -17.21 2.54
C ALA A 9 1.64 -17.73 3.96
N GLU A 10 2.75 -18.47 4.10
CA GLU A 10 3.24 -18.93 5.40
C GLU A 10 4.03 -17.84 6.12
N THR A 11 4.82 -17.05 5.38
CA THR A 11 5.71 -16.00 5.91
C THR A 11 5.58 -14.68 5.15
N TYR A 12 6.20 -13.62 5.67
CA TYR A 12 6.22 -12.30 5.05
C TYR A 12 7.63 -11.67 5.07
N PRO A 13 7.95 -10.77 4.12
CA PRO A 13 9.27 -10.14 4.05
C PRO A 13 9.59 -9.28 5.27
N ASN A 14 10.85 -9.31 5.72
CA ASN A 14 11.36 -8.35 6.69
C ASN A 14 11.70 -7.03 6.00
N GLY A 15 10.68 -6.19 5.76
CA GLY A 15 10.85 -4.93 5.06
C GLY A 15 9.60 -4.05 5.09
N TYR A 16 9.59 -3.07 4.19
CA TYR A 16 8.50 -2.11 4.06
C TYR A 16 7.56 -2.48 2.92
N TYR A 17 6.28 -2.27 3.17
CA TYR A 17 5.20 -2.32 2.21
C TYR A 17 4.89 -0.90 1.73
N CYS A 18 5.29 -0.60 0.50
CA CYS A 18 4.94 0.65 -0.16
C CYS A 18 3.66 0.45 -0.97
N CYS A 19 2.59 1.16 -0.61
CA CYS A 19 1.36 1.23 -1.38
C CYS A 19 0.80 2.64 -1.33
N ILE A 20 -0.05 2.99 -2.29
CA ILE A 20 -0.81 4.23 -2.29
C ILE A 20 -2.24 3.93 -2.73
N ASP A 21 -3.21 4.72 -2.26
CA ASP A 21 -4.58 4.62 -2.73
C ASP A 21 -4.63 4.97 -4.23
N VAL A 22 -5.33 4.14 -5.01
CA VAL A 22 -5.46 4.34 -6.46
C VAL A 22 -6.15 5.68 -6.78
N ARG A 23 -7.03 6.17 -5.91
CA ARG A 23 -7.72 7.45 -6.09
C ARG A 23 -6.74 8.61 -6.01
N ASP A 24 -5.74 8.54 -5.13
CA ASP A 24 -4.70 9.56 -5.02
C ASP A 24 -3.83 9.60 -6.27
N VAL A 25 -3.54 8.42 -6.87
CA VAL A 25 -2.84 8.33 -8.15
C VAL A 25 -3.66 9.00 -9.26
N VAL A 26 -4.94 8.70 -9.37
CA VAL A 26 -5.83 9.31 -10.39
C VAL A 26 -5.90 10.83 -10.19
N ASN A 27 -6.10 11.28 -8.96
CA ASN A 27 -6.16 12.71 -8.64
C ASN A 27 -4.85 13.42 -8.97
N ALA A 28 -3.70 12.80 -8.67
CA ALA A 28 -2.40 13.35 -9.02
C ALA A 28 -2.20 13.48 -10.53
N HIS A 29 -2.69 12.50 -11.33
CA HIS A 29 -2.64 12.60 -12.79
C HIS A 29 -3.53 13.73 -13.32
N ILE A 30 -4.75 13.87 -12.81
CA ILE A 30 -5.67 14.97 -13.17
C ILE A 30 -5.01 16.31 -12.85
N GLN A 31 -4.49 16.48 -11.64
CA GLN A 31 -3.84 17.73 -11.21
C GLN A 31 -2.58 18.04 -12.03
N ALA A 32 -1.75 17.03 -12.33
CA ALA A 32 -0.57 17.22 -13.15
C ALA A 32 -0.90 17.65 -14.59
N PHE A 33 -2.09 17.29 -15.09
CA PHE A 33 -2.58 17.71 -16.40
C PHE A 33 -3.25 19.09 -16.37
N GLU A 34 -4.11 19.35 -15.39
CA GLU A 34 -4.96 20.55 -15.36
C GLU A 34 -4.24 21.79 -14.83
N ILE A 35 -3.21 21.64 -14.00
CA ILE A 35 -2.47 22.77 -13.40
C ILE A 35 -1.38 23.23 -14.38
N PRO A 36 -1.45 24.44 -14.97
CA PRO A 36 -0.51 24.85 -16.00
C PRO A 36 0.94 25.01 -15.52
N SER A 37 1.14 25.20 -14.21
CA SER A 37 2.47 25.29 -13.60
C SER A 37 3.05 23.93 -13.19
N ALA A 38 2.28 22.84 -13.29
CA ALA A 38 2.76 21.51 -12.96
C ALA A 38 3.84 21.07 -13.96
N SER A 39 4.96 20.59 -13.43
CA SER A 39 6.12 20.18 -14.24
C SER A 39 7.04 19.26 -13.47
N GLY A 40 7.87 18.50 -14.20
CA GLY A 40 8.83 17.58 -13.59
C GLY A 40 8.19 16.28 -13.13
N ARG A 41 8.67 15.73 -12.00
CA ARG A 41 8.27 14.42 -11.46
C ARG A 41 7.67 14.59 -10.08
N TYR A 42 6.49 13.99 -9.87
CA TYR A 42 5.82 13.95 -8.58
C TYR A 42 5.97 12.57 -7.95
N GLY A 43 6.61 12.50 -6.78
CA GLY A 43 6.70 11.28 -6.00
C GLY A 43 5.37 10.98 -5.33
N LEU A 44 4.74 9.87 -5.72
CA LEU A 44 3.50 9.38 -5.11
C LEU A 44 3.84 8.18 -4.24
N SER A 45 4.01 8.43 -2.94
CA SER A 45 4.20 7.39 -1.93
C SER A 45 3.27 7.69 -0.77
N ALA A 46 2.42 6.72 -0.39
CA ALA A 46 1.85 6.79 0.95
C ALA A 46 2.92 6.37 1.97
N ASN A 47 2.59 6.58 3.25
CA ASN A 47 3.43 6.27 4.40
C ASN A 47 4.08 4.88 4.27
N LEU A 48 5.39 4.80 4.51
CA LEU A 48 6.07 3.51 4.62
C LEU A 48 5.53 2.77 5.85
N ALA A 49 4.83 1.67 5.63
CA ALA A 49 4.45 0.72 6.68
C ALA A 49 5.35 -0.52 6.57
N THR A 50 5.72 -1.10 7.69
CA THR A 50 6.32 -2.45 7.72
C THR A 50 5.27 -3.50 7.34
N PHE A 51 5.70 -4.65 6.81
CA PHE A 51 4.77 -5.76 6.56
C PHE A 51 4.00 -6.18 7.83
N SER A 52 4.63 -6.14 9.02
CA SER A 52 3.95 -6.45 10.29
C SER A 52 2.84 -5.46 10.63
N GLU A 53 3.03 -4.16 10.36
CA GLU A 53 1.98 -3.14 10.56
C GLU A 53 0.82 -3.35 9.59
N VAL A 54 1.11 -3.69 8.32
CA VAL A 54 0.08 -4.03 7.34
C VAL A 54 -0.73 -5.24 7.79
N LEU A 55 -0.08 -6.31 8.24
CA LEU A 55 -0.78 -7.50 8.74
C LEU A 55 -1.63 -7.20 9.97
N LYS A 56 -1.16 -6.34 10.88
CA LYS A 56 -1.94 -5.89 12.03
C LYS A 56 -3.22 -5.16 11.58
N ILE A 57 -3.11 -4.24 10.62
CA ILE A 57 -4.28 -3.54 10.07
C ILE A 57 -5.26 -4.53 9.42
N ILE A 58 -4.75 -5.50 8.66
CA ILE A 58 -5.61 -6.52 8.03
C ILE A 58 -6.32 -7.34 9.11
N HIS A 59 -5.63 -7.76 10.17
CA HIS A 59 -6.21 -8.54 11.25
C HIS A 59 -7.28 -7.76 12.04
N GLU A 60 -7.06 -6.46 12.30
CA GLU A 60 -8.04 -5.59 12.95
C GLU A 60 -9.34 -5.46 12.15
N ASN A 61 -9.25 -5.47 10.81
CA ASN A 61 -10.42 -5.38 9.92
C ASN A 61 -11.03 -6.75 9.59
N TYR A 62 -10.22 -7.81 9.57
CA TYR A 62 -10.61 -9.16 9.17
C TYR A 62 -10.02 -10.21 10.14
N PRO A 63 -10.53 -10.30 11.38
CA PRO A 63 -9.90 -11.10 12.44
C PRO A 63 -9.92 -12.62 12.19
N THR A 64 -10.81 -13.10 11.32
CA THR A 64 -10.90 -14.52 10.96
C THR A 64 -10.04 -14.91 9.76
N LEU A 65 -9.43 -13.93 9.09
CA LEU A 65 -8.56 -14.17 7.94
C LEU A 65 -7.24 -14.78 8.42
N ARG A 66 -6.84 -15.90 7.82
CA ARG A 66 -5.53 -16.50 8.10
C ARG A 66 -4.44 -15.66 7.46
N LEU A 67 -3.49 -15.21 8.27
CA LEU A 67 -2.38 -14.37 7.87
C LEU A 67 -1.04 -15.07 8.19
N PRO A 68 0.03 -14.78 7.44
CA PRO A 68 1.36 -15.32 7.68
C PRO A 68 1.92 -14.88 9.04
N GLU A 69 2.69 -15.77 9.65
CA GLU A 69 3.49 -15.49 10.84
C GLU A 69 4.98 -15.44 10.48
N LYS A 70 5.82 -14.89 11.35
CA LYS A 70 7.25 -14.69 11.06
C LYS A 70 8.07 -15.94 11.37
#